data_AF-X1J2C3-F1
#
_entry.id   AF-X1J2C3-F1
#
_cell.length_a   1.000
_cell.length_b   1.000
_cell.length_c   1.000
_cell.angle_alpha   90.00
_cell.angle_beta   90.00
_cell.angle_gamma   90.00
#
_symmetry.space_group_name_H-M   'P 1'
#
loop_
_entity.id
_entity.type
_entity.pdbx_description
1 polymer ?
#
loop_
_entity_poly.entity_id
_entity_poly.type
_entity_poly.pdbx_seq_one_letter_code
_entity_poly.pdbx_strand_id
1 'polypeptide(L)'
;MSILTGKYSHGIGVWTNNHILNSGILTFAHAMGATGYNSVLVGRMHSLGPDQLQGYAECLVGDRESNYQFVISLPAGKDTDRGELIGAAGPDRISLERSGSGQSSYQVHDEYVTAADVDYLNKIGIKRKTGEISRSFSLSVGFILPY
;
A
#
# COMPACT_ATOMS: atom_id res chain seq x y z
N MET A 1 5.22 -8.22 1.83
CA MET A 1 5.52 -8.53 3.24
C MET A 1 7.00 -8.77 3.56
N SER A 2 7.76 -9.51 2.75
CA SER A 2 9.19 -9.77 3.03
C SER A 2 10.04 -8.49 3.16
N ILE A 3 9.83 -7.50 2.29
CA ILE A 3 10.46 -6.17 2.39
C ILE A 3 10.17 -5.51 3.74
N LEU A 4 8.90 -5.56 4.16
CA LEU A 4 8.43 -4.89 5.38
C LEU A 4 9.05 -5.50 6.65
N THR A 5 9.33 -6.80 6.65
CA THR A 5 9.83 -7.56 7.81
C THR A 5 11.33 -7.85 7.77
N GLY A 6 11.99 -7.70 6.62
CA GLY A 6 13.37 -8.13 6.40
C GLY A 6 13.56 -9.66 6.47
N LYS A 7 12.48 -10.43 6.32
CA LYS A 7 12.48 -11.90 6.46
C LYS A 7 11.97 -12.58 5.20
N TYR A 8 12.43 -13.81 4.95
CA TYR A 8 11.88 -14.65 3.90
C TYR A 8 10.42 -15.04 4.19
N SER A 9 9.65 -15.27 3.13
CA SER A 9 8.25 -15.73 3.19
C SER A 9 8.05 -16.92 4.14
N HIS A 10 8.93 -17.91 4.09
CA HIS A 10 8.87 -19.08 4.96
C HIS A 10 9.05 -18.75 6.44
N GLY A 11 9.80 -17.69 6.77
CA GLY A 11 10.05 -17.24 8.13
C GLY A 11 8.92 -16.39 8.72
N ILE A 12 7.97 -15.94 7.90
CA ILE A 12 6.81 -15.11 8.32
C ILE A 12 5.46 -15.76 8.02
N GLY A 13 5.44 -16.94 7.37
CA GLY A 13 4.21 -17.66 7.02
C GLY A 13 3.39 -17.01 5.88
N VAL A 14 3.95 -16.03 5.17
CA VAL A 14 3.28 -15.31 4.08
C VAL A 14 3.81 -15.83 2.74
N TRP A 15 3.07 -16.76 2.13
CA TRP A 15 3.48 -17.51 0.95
C TRP A 15 2.80 -17.04 -0.33
N THR A 16 1.56 -16.56 -0.21
CA THR A 16 0.72 -16.14 -1.33
C THR A 16 0.18 -14.74 -1.05
N ASN A 17 -0.41 -14.14 -2.08
CA ASN A 17 -1.08 -12.85 -1.95
C ASN A 17 -2.28 -12.88 -1.00
N ASN A 18 -2.79 -14.07 -0.66
CA ASN A 18 -3.95 -14.24 0.21
C ASN A 18 -3.59 -14.41 1.70
N HIS A 19 -2.31 -14.39 2.06
CA HIS A 19 -1.88 -14.60 3.44
C HIS A 19 -1.78 -13.29 4.22
N ILE A 20 -2.35 -13.29 5.42
CA ILE A 20 -2.29 -12.18 6.37
C ILE A 20 -0.94 -12.22 7.10
N LEU A 21 -0.26 -11.07 7.17
CA LEU A 21 0.92 -10.92 8.04
C LEU A 21 0.45 -10.82 9.49
N ASN A 22 1.00 -11.66 10.37
CA ASN A 22 0.71 -11.60 11.80
C ASN A 22 1.25 -10.28 12.39
N SER A 23 0.37 -9.49 13.02
CA SER A 23 0.71 -8.20 13.65
C SER A 23 1.79 -8.28 14.74
N GLY A 24 2.05 -9.47 15.30
CA GLY A 24 3.16 -9.69 16.22
C GLY A 24 4.53 -9.76 15.56
N ILE A 25 4.61 -9.76 14.23
CA ILE A 25 5.88 -9.76 13.49
C ILE A 25 6.33 -8.31 13.30
N LEU A 26 7.48 -7.97 13.89
CA LEU A 26 8.09 -6.65 13.74
C LEU A 26 8.42 -6.34 12.28
N THR A 27 8.16 -5.09 11.92
CA THR A 27 8.43 -4.52 10.59
C THR A 27 9.44 -3.38 10.71
N PHE A 28 10.02 -2.93 9.59
CA PHE A 28 10.87 -1.75 9.63
C PHE A 28 10.08 -0.52 10.09
N ALA A 29 8.77 -0.42 9.81
CA ALA A 29 7.93 0.68 10.28
C ALA A 29 7.86 0.73 11.82
N HIS A 30 7.76 -0.43 12.48
CA HIS A 30 7.91 -0.53 13.94
C HIS A 30 9.28 -0.04 14.41
N ALA A 31 10.37 -0.44 13.74
CA ALA A 31 11.73 -0.02 14.09
C ALA A 31 11.94 1.49 13.92
N MET A 32 11.38 2.09 12.87
CA MET A 32 11.38 3.54 12.67
C MET A 32 10.60 4.26 13.78
N GLY A 33 9.41 3.76 14.13
CA GLY A 33 8.64 4.30 15.25
C GLY A 33 9.38 4.22 16.59
N ALA A 34 10.02 3.08 16.88
CA ALA A 34 10.80 2.85 18.10
C ALA A 34 12.02 3.78 18.24
N THR A 35 12.54 4.30 17.13
CA THR A 35 13.67 5.25 17.10
C THR A 35 13.22 6.72 17.07
N GLY A 36 11.92 6.98 17.18
CA GLY A 36 11.35 8.33 17.25
C GLY A 36 10.99 8.94 15.90
N TYR A 37 11.06 8.18 14.81
CA TYR A 37 10.57 8.64 13.51
C TYR A 37 9.04 8.53 13.42
N ASN A 38 8.42 9.49 12.73
CA ASN A 38 7.07 9.32 12.21
C ASN A 38 7.09 8.38 11.01
N SER A 39 6.74 7.11 11.20
CA SER A 39 6.57 6.17 10.09
C SER A 39 5.22 6.39 9.42
N VAL A 40 5.22 6.79 8.15
CA VAL A 40 4.00 7.08 7.38
C VAL A 40 3.99 6.27 6.08
N LEU A 41 2.84 5.69 5.78
CA LEU A 41 2.53 5.02 4.52
C LEU A 41 1.60 5.90 3.67
N VAL A 42 1.91 6.00 2.38
CA VAL A 42 1.03 6.58 1.37
C VAL A 42 0.94 5.61 0.21
N GLY A 43 -0.21 4.95 0.07
CA GLY A 43 -0.48 4.04 -1.03
C GLY A 43 -0.30 2.56 -0.67
N ARG A 44 0.03 1.77 -1.69
CA ARG A 44 -0.05 0.31 -1.68
C ARG A 44 0.99 -0.34 -0.77
N MET A 45 0.54 -1.30 0.04
CA MET A 45 1.39 -2.21 0.85
C MET A 45 1.03 -3.68 0.64
N HIS A 46 -0.16 -3.95 0.14
CA HIS A 46 -0.79 -5.25 -0.02
C HIS A 46 -0.92 -6.00 1.32
N SER A 47 -1.35 -5.29 2.37
CA SER A 47 -1.66 -5.86 3.68
C SER A 47 -3.08 -6.41 3.69
N LEU A 48 -3.23 -7.69 4.02
CA LEU A 48 -4.53 -8.29 4.28
C LEU A 48 -4.80 -8.36 5.78
N GLY A 49 -6.07 -8.47 6.13
CA GLY A 49 -6.55 -8.60 7.50
C GLY A 49 -6.88 -7.26 8.17
N PRO A 50 -7.17 -7.30 9.48
CA PRO A 50 -7.62 -6.13 10.22
C PRO A 50 -6.52 -5.08 10.42
N ASP A 51 -5.26 -5.52 10.49
CA ASP A 51 -4.12 -4.63 10.68
C ASP A 51 -3.59 -4.13 9.33
N GLN A 52 -4.02 -2.93 8.97
CA GLN A 52 -3.60 -2.22 7.77
C GLN A 52 -2.40 -1.30 8.01
N LEU A 53 -1.98 -1.12 9.26
CA LEU A 53 -0.86 -0.24 9.60
C LEU A 53 0.45 -1.00 9.68
N GLN A 54 0.48 -2.25 10.16
CA GLN A 54 1.68 -3.09 10.19
C GLN A 54 2.91 -2.35 10.76
N GLY A 55 2.70 -1.50 11.76
CA GLY A 55 3.72 -0.68 12.43
C GLY A 55 3.91 0.75 11.93
N TYR A 56 3.25 1.16 10.85
CA TYR A 56 3.17 2.58 10.48
C TYR A 56 2.32 3.34 11.50
N ALA A 57 2.73 4.56 11.84
CA ALA A 57 1.95 5.44 12.70
C ALA A 57 0.69 5.95 11.98
N GLU A 58 0.80 6.19 10.67
CA GLU A 58 -0.26 6.76 9.84
C GLU A 58 -0.24 6.13 8.44
N CYS A 59 -1.43 5.95 7.85
CA CYS A 59 -1.62 5.55 6.46
C CYS A 59 -2.55 6.55 5.79
N LEU A 60 -2.02 7.37 4.86
CA LEU A 60 -2.78 8.48 4.26
C LEU A 60 -3.67 8.04 3.10
N VAL A 61 -3.21 7.07 2.32
CA VAL A 61 -3.96 6.45 1.22
C VAL A 61 -3.80 4.95 1.35
N GLY A 62 -4.93 4.24 1.47
CA GLY A 62 -4.95 2.79 1.65
C GLY A 62 -4.72 2.01 0.36
N ASP A 63 -4.79 0.69 0.46
CA ASP A 63 -4.70 -0.19 -0.71
C ASP A 63 -5.94 -0.09 -1.62
N ARG A 64 -5.83 -0.66 -2.82
CA ARG A 64 -6.91 -0.71 -3.81
C ARG A 64 -7.86 -1.90 -3.64
N GLU A 65 -7.45 -2.91 -2.89
CA GLU A 65 -8.19 -4.16 -2.72
C GLU A 65 -8.88 -4.23 -1.36
N SER A 66 -9.86 -5.13 -1.25
CA SER A 66 -10.44 -5.50 0.03
C SER A 66 -9.35 -6.08 0.95
N ASN A 67 -9.39 -5.68 2.22
CA ASN A 67 -8.52 -6.24 3.26
C ASN A 67 -8.74 -7.75 3.45
N TYR A 68 -9.85 -8.30 2.96
CA TYR A 68 -10.23 -9.71 3.16
C TYR A 68 -10.54 -10.39 1.83
N GLN A 69 -9.51 -10.61 1.03
CA GLN A 69 -9.63 -11.22 -0.30
C GLN A 69 -10.17 -12.67 -0.27
N PHE A 70 -10.10 -13.37 0.88
CA PHE A 70 -10.56 -14.76 1.03
C PHE A 70 -12.06 -14.94 1.29
N VAL A 71 -12.78 -13.88 1.69
CA VAL A 71 -14.22 -14.00 2.05
C VAL A 71 -15.10 -14.11 0.79
N ILE A 72 -14.56 -13.75 -0.37
CA ILE A 72 -15.30 -13.74 -1.62
C ILE A 72 -14.71 -14.83 -2.52
N SER A 73 -15.47 -15.89 -2.79
CA SER A 73 -15.08 -16.99 -3.68
C SER A 73 -15.01 -16.59 -5.16
N LEU A 74 -14.74 -15.31 -5.44
CA LEU A 74 -14.61 -14.81 -6.80
C LEU A 74 -13.12 -14.84 -7.21
N PRO A 75 -12.83 -15.15 -8.49
CA PRO A 75 -11.49 -14.98 -9.03
C PRO A 75 -10.95 -13.57 -8.74
N ALA A 76 -9.65 -13.48 -8.42
CA ALA A 76 -8.96 -12.22 -8.17
C ALA A 76 -9.33 -11.18 -9.24
N GLY A 77 -9.91 -10.05 -8.81
CA GLY A 77 -10.29 -8.95 -9.71
C GLY A 77 -11.74 -8.92 -10.18
N LYS A 78 -12.65 -9.71 -9.58
CA LYS A 78 -14.12 -9.56 -9.73
C LYS A 78 -14.81 -8.89 -8.53
N ASP A 79 -14.08 -8.58 -7.47
CA ASP A 79 -14.65 -8.03 -6.22
C ASP A 79 -14.88 -6.51 -6.27
N THR A 80 -14.34 -5.85 -7.29
CA THR A 80 -14.39 -4.40 -7.45
C THR A 80 -14.78 -4.09 -8.89
N ASP A 81 -15.81 -3.27 -9.06
CA ASP A 81 -16.18 -2.78 -10.39
C ASP A 81 -15.00 -2.00 -10.99
N ARG A 82 -14.56 -2.44 -12.16
CA ARG A 82 -13.46 -1.85 -12.93
C ARG A 82 -13.93 -1.46 -14.34
N GLY A 83 -15.25 -1.38 -14.54
CA GLY A 83 -15.86 -1.11 -15.83
C GLY A 83 -15.35 -2.06 -16.91
N GLU A 84 -14.85 -1.47 -17.99
CA GLU A 84 -14.31 -2.22 -19.13
C GLU A 84 -13.08 -3.06 -18.76
N LEU A 85 -12.42 -2.82 -17.62
CA LEU A 85 -11.24 -3.54 -17.16
C LEU A 85 -11.54 -4.69 -16.17
N ILE A 86 -12.81 -5.11 -16.03
CA ILE A 86 -13.17 -6.29 -15.21
C ILE A 86 -12.37 -7.52 -15.65
N GLY A 87 -11.67 -8.16 -14.71
CA GLY A 87 -10.81 -9.33 -14.97
C GLY A 87 -9.42 -9.00 -15.55
N ALA A 88 -9.13 -7.75 -15.90
CA ALA A 88 -7.85 -7.36 -16.52
C ALA A 88 -6.69 -7.14 -15.52
N ALA A 89 -6.90 -7.39 -14.23
CA ALA A 89 -5.90 -7.17 -13.18
C ALA A 89 -5.08 -8.39 -12.78
N GLY A 90 -5.45 -9.55 -13.31
CA GLY A 90 -4.68 -10.78 -13.16
C GLY A 90 -3.73 -10.98 -14.35
N PRO A 91 -2.90 -12.02 -14.29
CA PRO A 91 -1.96 -12.36 -15.37
C PRO A 91 -2.64 -12.99 -16.59
N ASP A 92 -3.97 -13.01 -16.65
CA ASP A 92 -4.74 -13.68 -17.69
C ASP A 92 -4.72 -12.90 -19.01
N ARG A 93 -4.92 -13.61 -20.14
CA ARG A 93 -4.91 -13.05 -21.50
C ARG A 93 -5.81 -11.83 -21.69
N ILE A 94 -6.90 -11.75 -20.93
CA ILE A 94 -7.85 -10.64 -20.96
C ILE A 94 -7.20 -9.29 -20.65
N SER A 95 -6.12 -9.27 -19.85
CA SER A 95 -5.33 -8.06 -19.59
C SER A 95 -4.71 -7.50 -20.88
N LEU A 96 -4.21 -8.37 -21.76
CA LEU A 96 -3.62 -8.00 -23.05
C LEU A 96 -4.69 -7.56 -24.05
N GLU A 97 -5.82 -8.27 -24.12
CA GLU A 97 -6.91 -7.95 -25.04
C GLU A 97 -7.55 -6.58 -24.74
N ARG A 98 -7.56 -6.18 -23.47
CA ARG A 98 -8.15 -4.92 -22.99
C ARG A 98 -7.14 -3.81 -22.74
N SER A 99 -5.86 -4.08 -22.99
CA SER A 99 -4.81 -3.06 -22.89
C SER A 99 -5.00 -2.01 -23.99
N GLY A 100 -4.85 -0.74 -23.64
CA GLY A 100 -5.02 0.36 -24.58
C GLY A 100 -4.92 1.71 -23.89
N SER A 101 -5.15 2.76 -24.66
CA SER A 101 -5.28 4.11 -24.11
C SER A 101 -6.54 4.21 -23.24
N GLY A 102 -6.44 4.86 -22.09
CA GLY A 102 -7.55 5.10 -21.19
C GLY A 102 -7.02 5.49 -19.81
N GLN A 103 -7.94 5.67 -18.87
CA GLN A 103 -7.60 5.88 -17.46
C GLN A 103 -8.00 4.63 -16.67
N SER A 104 -7.03 4.03 -15.98
CA SER A 104 -7.30 2.91 -15.08
C SER A 104 -7.56 3.42 -13.66
N SER A 105 -8.26 2.62 -12.84
CA SER A 105 -8.38 2.91 -11.41
C SER A 105 -7.04 2.94 -10.69
N TYR A 106 -6.02 2.27 -11.24
CA TYR A 106 -4.64 2.31 -10.71
C TYR A 106 -4.01 3.67 -10.93
N GLN A 107 -4.22 4.28 -12.10
CA GLN A 107 -3.77 5.64 -12.36
C GLN A 107 -4.42 6.63 -11.40
N VAL A 108 -5.74 6.54 -11.22
CA VAL A 108 -6.47 7.41 -10.28
C VAL A 108 -5.97 7.23 -8.85
N HIS A 109 -5.73 5.99 -8.42
CA HIS A 109 -5.14 5.71 -7.10
C HIS A 109 -3.75 6.35 -6.95
N ASP A 110 -2.88 6.19 -7.94
CA ASP A 110 -1.52 6.76 -7.92
C ASP A 110 -1.52 8.30 -7.97
N GLU A 111 -2.52 8.91 -8.62
CA GLU A 111 -2.75 10.37 -8.56
C GLU A 111 -3.07 10.84 -7.13
N TYR A 112 -3.93 10.10 -6.39
CA TYR A 112 -4.20 10.38 -4.98
C TYR A 112 -2.99 10.13 -4.07
N VAL A 113 -2.23 9.06 -4.32
CA VAL A 113 -0.97 8.77 -3.61
C VAL A 113 0.00 9.93 -3.80
N THR A 114 0.17 10.40 -5.04
CA THR A 114 1.04 11.52 -5.37
C THR A 114 0.59 12.80 -4.65
N ALA A 115 -0.70 13.12 -4.70
CA ALA A 115 -1.24 14.31 -4.05
C ALA A 115 -1.02 14.28 -2.52
N ALA A 116 -1.27 13.14 -1.87
CA ALA A 116 -1.09 12.97 -0.44
C ALA A 116 0.39 13.02 -0.02
N ASP A 117 1.29 12.42 -0.80
CA ASP A 117 2.74 12.48 -0.59
C ASP A 117 3.26 13.92 -0.66
N VAL A 118 2.92 14.65 -1.72
CA VAL A 118 3.31 16.05 -1.91
C VAL A 118 2.76 16.94 -0.79
N ASP A 119 1.49 16.77 -0.40
CA ASP A 119 0.90 17.51 0.72
C ASP A 119 1.61 17.22 2.05
N TYR A 120 1.93 15.95 2.32
CA TYR A 120 2.68 15.54 3.51
C TYR A 120 4.06 16.21 3.58
N LEU A 121 4.82 16.17 2.49
CA LEU A 121 6.14 16.81 2.39
C LEU A 121 6.05 18.34 2.51
N ASN A 122 5.04 18.97 1.92
CA ASN A 122 4.80 20.40 2.03
C ASN A 122 4.52 20.82 3.48
N LYS A 123 3.68 20.09 4.20
CA LYS A 123 3.38 20.33 5.62
C LYS A 123 4.64 20.28 6.48
N ILE A 124 5.51 19.30 6.25
CA ILE A 124 6.82 19.20 6.94
C ILE A 124 7.73 20.36 6.55
N GLY A 125 7.78 20.71 5.26
CA GLY A 125 8.57 21.83 4.75
C GLY A 125 8.18 23.16 5.40
N ILE A 126 6.88 23.41 5.60
CA ILE A 126 6.37 24.60 6.28
C ILE A 126 6.83 24.61 7.75
N LYS A 127 6.62 23.52 8.49
CA LYS A 127 7.03 23.40 9.90
C LYS A 127 8.53 23.67 10.10
N ARG A 128 9.36 23.14 9.21
CA ARG A 128 10.82 23.38 9.24
C ARG A 128 11.18 24.84 8.99
N LYS A 129 10.50 25.50 8.04
CA LYS A 129 10.73 26.93 7.74
C LYS A 129 10.29 27.86 8.87
N THR A 130 9.26 27.49 9.62
CA THR A 130 8.74 28.29 10.76
C THR A 130 9.49 28.04 12.06
N GLY A 131 10.51 27.17 12.07
CA GLY A 131 11.27 26.83 13.27
C GLY A 131 10.54 25.90 14.24
N GLU A 132 9.43 25.29 13.82
CA GLU A 132 8.73 24.28 14.63
C GLU A 132 9.58 23.00 14.67
N ILE A 133 9.95 22.57 15.88
CA ILE A 133 10.64 21.30 16.08
C ILE A 133 9.66 20.19 15.72
N SER A 134 9.92 19.51 14.60
CA SER A 134 9.14 18.36 14.14
C SER A 134 9.95 17.08 14.31
N ARG A 135 9.26 16.00 14.69
CA ARG A 135 9.83 14.65 14.65
C ARG A 135 10.37 14.36 13.26
N SER A 136 11.52 13.67 13.19
CA SER A 136 12.00 13.09 11.93
C SER A 136 10.93 12.16 11.35
N PHE A 137 10.90 11.96 10.03
CA PHE A 137 9.88 11.14 9.37
C PHE A 137 10.52 10.05 8.51
N SER A 138 9.80 8.94 8.38
CA SER A 138 10.10 7.83 7.48
C SER A 138 8.87 7.64 6.61
N LEU A 139 9.00 7.93 5.32
CA LEU A 139 7.88 7.94 4.38
C LEU A 139 8.03 6.79 3.39
N SER A 140 6.98 5.97 3.28
CA SER A 140 6.88 4.93 2.26
C SER A 140 5.78 5.30 1.29
N VAL A 141 6.13 5.41 0.01
CA VAL A 141 5.19 5.75 -1.08
C VAL A 141 5.04 4.53 -1.97
N GLY A 142 3.83 3.96 -2.01
CA GLY A 142 3.51 2.74 -2.74
C GLY A 142 2.61 3.02 -3.93
N PHE A 143 3.19 3.13 -5.11
CA PHE A 143 2.44 3.20 -6.36
C PHE A 143 1.99 1.81 -6.83
N ILE A 144 0.94 1.78 -7.64
CA ILE A 144 0.37 0.57 -8.24
C ILE A 144 0.90 0.36 -9.64
N LEU A 145 0.92 1.40 -10.47
CA LEU A 145 1.42 1.30 -11.82
C LEU A 145 2.92 0.97 -11.83
N PRO A 146 3.41 0.17 -12.80
CA PRO A 146 2.70 -0.37 -13.97
C PRO A 146 2.18 -1.81 -13.77
N TYR A 147 1.72 -2.18 -12.56
CA TYR A 147 1.24 -3.53 -12.23
C TYR A 147 0.18 -4.08 -13.19
#